data_AF-A0A1L5KLQ2-F1
#
_entry.id   AF-A0A1L5KLQ2-F1
#
_cell.length_a   1.000
_cell.length_b   1.000
_cell.length_c   1.000
_cell.angle_alpha   90.00
_cell.angle_beta   90.00
_cell.angle_gamma   90.00
#
_symmetry.space_group_name_H-M   'P 1'
#
loop_
_entity.id
_entity.type
_entity.pdbx_description
1 polymer ?
#
loop_
_entity_poly.entity_id
_entity_poly.type
_entity_poly.pdbx_seq_one_letter_code
_entity_poly.pdbx_strand_id
1 'polypeptide(L)'
;MMKLRMLNGSHSFLAYLGYLGGYETIADTMTNPDYRKAAFALMMQEQAPTLSMPEGTDLNAYATLLIERFSNPSLRHRTWQIAMDGSQKLPQRLLDPVRLHLQNGGSWRHLALGVAGWMRYTQGVDEQGNAIDVV
;
A
#
# COMPACT_ATOMS: atom_id res chain seq x y z
N MET A 1 9.92 -4.23 -11.95
CA MET A 1 9.54 -4.60 -10.57
C MET A 1 9.41 -3.41 -9.61
N MET A 2 10.33 -2.43 -9.64
CA MET A 2 10.29 -1.26 -8.73
C MET A 2 8.92 -0.57 -8.63
N LYS A 3 8.36 -0.08 -9.75
CA LYS A 3 7.03 0.55 -9.77
C LYS A 3 5.93 -0.37 -9.21
N LEU A 4 5.97 -1.66 -9.57
CA LEU A 4 4.92 -2.61 -9.16
C LEU A 4 4.87 -2.79 -7.64
N ARG A 5 6.02 -2.76 -6.97
CA ARG A 5 6.11 -2.96 -5.52
C ARG A 5 6.07 -1.64 -4.74
N MET A 6 6.93 -0.70 -5.08
CA MET A 6 7.04 0.58 -4.37
C MET A 6 5.81 1.47 -4.59
N LEU A 7 5.39 1.70 -5.84
CA LEU A 7 4.21 2.52 -6.13
C LEU A 7 2.93 1.70 -5.95
N ASN A 8 2.74 0.62 -6.71
CA ASN A 8 1.43 -0.04 -6.72
C ASN A 8 1.15 -0.79 -5.40
N GLY A 9 2.17 -1.34 -4.75
CA GLY A 9 2.05 -1.99 -3.44
C GLY A 9 1.63 -1.01 -2.35
N SER A 10 2.34 0.11 -2.21
CA SER A 10 1.96 1.16 -1.23
C SER A 10 0.60 1.78 -1.55
N HIS A 11 0.25 1.95 -2.83
CA HIS A 11 -1.07 2.48 -3.21
C HIS A 11 -2.21 1.51 -2.82
N SER A 12 -1.99 0.20 -2.93
CA SER A 12 -2.97 -0.80 -2.49
C SER A 12 -3.08 -0.83 -0.95
N PHE A 13 -1.94 -0.78 -0.26
CA PHE A 13 -1.87 -0.67 1.20
C PHE A 13 -2.66 0.54 1.72
N LEU A 14 -2.43 1.72 1.12
CA LEU A 14 -3.12 2.95 1.47
C LEU A 14 -4.61 2.91 1.10
N ALA A 15 -4.97 2.27 -0.01
CA ALA A 15 -6.37 2.17 -0.43
C ALA A 15 -7.22 1.39 0.58
N TYR A 16 -6.78 0.20 0.99
CA TYR A 16 -7.55 -0.61 1.94
C TYR A 16 -7.62 0.02 3.32
N LEU A 17 -6.47 0.41 3.88
CA LEU A 17 -6.43 1.02 5.22
C LEU A 17 -7.05 2.41 5.23
N GLY A 18 -6.93 3.16 4.13
CA GLY A 18 -7.52 4.48 3.99
C GLY A 18 -9.04 4.41 3.93
N TYR A 19 -9.58 3.51 3.10
CA TYR A 19 -11.03 3.30 3.01
C TYR A 19 -11.62 2.88 4.36
N LEU A 20 -11.04 1.86 5.00
CA LEU A 20 -11.49 1.39 6.32
C LEU A 20 -11.32 2.47 7.41
N GLY A 21 -10.31 3.34 7.28
CA GLY A 21 -10.08 4.49 8.15
C GLY A 21 -10.98 5.70 7.87
N GLY A 22 -11.91 5.62 6.92
CA GLY A 22 -12.85 6.70 6.59
C GLY A 22 -12.29 7.80 5.68
N TYR A 23 -11.15 7.57 5.02
CA TYR A 23 -10.55 8.52 4.08
C TYR A 23 -11.07 8.31 2.65
N GLU A 24 -11.60 9.38 2.02
CA GLU A 24 -12.13 9.31 0.64
C GLU A 24 -11.01 9.09 -0.39
N THR A 25 -9.89 9.80 -0.24
CA THR A 25 -8.79 9.77 -1.20
C THR A 25 -7.46 9.38 -0.56
N ILE A 26 -6.53 8.95 -1.41
CA ILE A 26 -5.15 8.67 -0.98
C ILE A 26 -4.47 9.92 -0.42
N ALA A 27 -4.75 11.10 -0.96
CA ALA A 27 -4.22 12.35 -0.43
C ALA A 27 -4.73 12.63 1.00
N ASP A 28 -6.00 12.29 1.30
CA ASP A 28 -6.54 12.46 2.64
C ASP A 28 -5.79 11.57 3.65
N THR A 29 -5.44 10.33 3.28
CA THR A 29 -4.62 9.46 4.15
C THR A 29 -3.26 10.10 4.48
N MET A 30 -2.68 10.88 3.56
CA MET A 30 -1.38 11.52 3.76
C MET A 30 -1.42 12.71 4.73
N THR A 31 -2.60 13.21 5.09
CA THR A 31 -2.76 14.21 6.17
C THR A 31 -2.48 13.60 7.55
N ASN A 32 -2.61 12.28 7.68
CA ASN A 32 -2.30 11.55 8.90
C ASN A 32 -0.81 11.11 8.90
N PRO A 33 -0.02 11.53 9.91
CA PRO A 33 1.41 11.20 9.97
C PRO A 33 1.67 9.69 10.09
N ASP A 34 0.78 8.92 10.70
CA ASP A 34 0.95 7.47 10.87
C ASP A 34 0.83 6.72 9.54
N TYR A 35 -0.11 7.11 8.67
CA TYR A 35 -0.23 6.56 7.32
C TYR A 35 1.00 6.89 6.47
N ARG A 36 1.49 8.13 6.54
CA ARG A 36 2.71 8.55 5.84
C ARG A 36 3.92 7.72 6.28
N LYS A 37 4.09 7.57 7.60
CA LYS A 37 5.17 6.78 8.19
C LYS A 37 5.07 5.30 7.82
N ALA A 38 3.89 4.71 7.92
CA ALA A 38 3.66 3.31 7.59
C ALA A 38 3.88 3.01 6.09
N ALA A 39 3.42 3.89 5.19
CA ALA A 39 3.66 3.74 3.75
C ALA A 39 5.14 3.86 3.40
N PHE A 40 5.85 4.81 4.00
CA PHE A 40 7.29 4.94 3.80
C PHE A 40 8.07 3.74 4.36
N ALA A 41 7.70 3.25 5.55
CA ALA A 41 8.30 2.05 6.14
C ALA A 41 8.03 0.81 5.30
N LEU A 42 6.80 0.61 4.81
CA LEU A 42 6.47 -0.45 3.86
C LEU A 42 7.37 -0.38 2.63
N MET A 43 7.54 0.80 2.03
CA MET A 43 8.39 0.98 0.85
C MET A 43 9.85 0.63 1.13
N MET A 44 10.44 1.21 2.18
CA MET A 44 11.88 1.11 2.41
C MET A 44 12.30 -0.17 3.13
N GLN A 45 11.49 -0.67 4.05
CA GLN A 45 11.86 -1.81 4.89
C GLN A 45 11.36 -3.14 4.34
N GLU A 46 10.27 -3.13 3.55
CA GLU A 46 9.60 -4.37 3.16
C GLU A 46 9.46 -4.54 1.64
N GLN A 47 9.39 -3.46 0.85
CA GLN A 47 9.37 -3.57 -0.61
C GLN A 47 10.77 -3.47 -1.22
N ALA A 48 11.55 -2.45 -0.84
CA ALA A 48 12.89 -2.21 -1.38
C ALA A 48 13.83 -3.44 -1.25
N PRO A 49 13.91 -4.16 -0.11
CA PRO A 49 14.80 -5.32 0.02
C PRO A 49 14.41 -6.51 -0.86
N THR A 50 13.22 -6.48 -1.46
CA THR A 50 12.75 -7.55 -2.34
C THR A 50 13.07 -7.28 -3.81
N LEU A 51 13.61 -6.10 -4.13
CA LEU A 51 13.90 -5.67 -5.49
C LEU A 51 15.35 -5.95 -5.87
N SER A 52 15.56 -6.42 -7.11
CA SER A 52 16.85 -6.36 -7.78
C SER A 52 16.93 -5.05 -8.56
N MET A 53 17.81 -4.14 -8.14
CA MET A 53 17.96 -2.82 -8.75
C MET A 53 19.39 -2.63 -9.27
N PRO A 54 19.58 -1.89 -10.38
CA PRO A 54 20.91 -1.47 -10.80
C PRO A 54 21.64 -0.72 -9.70
N GLU A 55 22.96 -0.87 -9.66
CA GLU A 55 23.84 -0.09 -8.78
C GLU A 55 23.59 1.42 -8.96
N GLY A 56 23.61 2.17 -7.86
CA GLY A 56 23.34 3.61 -7.87
C GLY A 56 21.86 4.01 -7.92
N THR A 57 20.92 3.06 -7.95
CA THR A 57 19.49 3.38 -7.83
C THR A 57 19.20 3.97 -6.45
N ASP A 58 18.76 5.22 -6.40
CA ASP A 58 18.30 5.86 -5.15
C ASP A 58 16.82 5.54 -4.86
N LEU A 59 16.61 4.44 -4.12
CA LEU A 59 15.27 4.03 -3.69
C LEU A 59 14.67 4.97 -2.64
N ASN A 60 15.48 5.69 -1.87
CA ASN A 60 15.01 6.63 -0.86
C ASN A 60 14.43 7.89 -1.50
N ALA A 61 15.13 8.45 -2.50
CA ALA A 61 14.61 9.53 -3.32
C ALA A 61 13.32 9.10 -4.03
N TYR A 62 13.27 7.88 -4.56
CA TYR A 62 12.05 7.36 -5.18
C TYR A 62 10.88 7.25 -4.19
N ALA A 63 11.10 6.69 -2.99
CA ALA A 63 10.08 6.60 -1.96
C ALA A 63 9.57 7.98 -1.51
N THR A 64 10.47 8.96 -1.39
CA THR A 64 10.14 10.36 -1.05
C THR A 64 9.24 10.97 -2.12
N LEU A 65 9.59 10.83 -3.40
CA LEU A 65 8.76 11.29 -4.52
C LEU A 65 7.39 10.62 -4.54
N LEU A 66 7.29 9.34 -4.15
CA LEU A 66 6.00 8.66 -4.05
C LEU A 66 5.13 9.23 -2.93
N ILE A 67 5.71 9.54 -1.77
CA ILE A 67 4.99 10.22 -0.68
C ILE A 67 4.50 11.60 -1.11
N GLU A 68 5.32 12.39 -1.79
CA GLU A 68 4.91 13.69 -2.35
C GLU A 68 3.75 13.53 -3.33
N ARG A 69 3.86 12.56 -4.24
CA ARG A 69 2.81 12.26 -5.23
C ARG A 69 1.51 11.83 -4.56
N PHE A 70 1.56 10.95 -3.56
CA PHE A 70 0.37 10.54 -2.81
C PHE A 70 -0.24 11.69 -2.02
N SER A 71 0.56 12.68 -1.63
CA SER A 71 0.09 13.87 -0.90
C SER A 71 -0.60 14.90 -1.80
N ASN A 72 -0.62 14.71 -3.13
CA ASN A 72 -1.20 15.68 -4.06
C ASN A 72 -2.75 15.56 -4.13
N PRO A 73 -3.51 16.53 -3.59
CA PRO A 73 -4.97 16.46 -3.57
C PRO A 73 -5.60 16.65 -4.97
N SER A 74 -4.88 17.20 -5.95
CA SER A 74 -5.44 17.43 -7.29
C SER A 74 -5.69 16.15 -8.08
N LEU A 75 -5.02 15.05 -7.72
CA LEU A 75 -5.20 13.75 -8.38
C LEU A 75 -6.51 13.06 -8.00
N ARG A 76 -7.08 13.36 -6.83
CA ARG A 76 -8.32 12.77 -6.30
C ARG A 76 -8.42 11.25 -6.47
N HIS A 77 -7.31 10.52 -6.27
CA HIS A 77 -7.33 9.06 -6.30
C HIS A 77 -8.19 8.54 -5.15
N ARG A 78 -9.41 8.12 -5.44
CA ARG A 78 -10.32 7.61 -4.41
C ARG A 78 -9.88 6.24 -3.92
N THR A 79 -9.91 6.04 -2.60
CA THR A 79 -9.47 4.80 -1.95
C THR A 79 -10.23 3.59 -2.51
N TRP A 80 -11.56 3.70 -2.67
CA TRP A 80 -12.39 2.63 -3.23
C TRP A 80 -12.01 2.25 -4.67
N GLN A 81 -11.72 3.23 -5.55
CA GLN A 81 -11.34 2.95 -6.95
C GLN A 81 -10.00 2.20 -7.02
N ILE A 82 -9.08 2.51 -6.12
CA ILE A 82 -7.77 1.84 -6.09
C ILE A 82 -7.91 0.42 -5.50
N ALA A 83 -8.79 0.25 -4.50
CA ALA A 83 -9.02 -1.00 -3.76
C ALA A 83 -9.63 -2.13 -4.61
N MET A 84 -10.30 -1.81 -5.72
CA MET A 84 -10.92 -2.79 -6.63
C MET A 84 -9.95 -3.86 -7.15
N ASP A 85 -10.45 -4.98 -7.67
CA ASP A 85 -9.65 -6.05 -8.29
C ASP A 85 -8.52 -6.57 -7.38
N GLY A 86 -8.74 -6.54 -6.06
CA GLY A 86 -7.70 -6.83 -5.08
C GLY A 86 -7.09 -8.21 -5.23
N SER A 87 -7.90 -9.22 -5.57
CA SER A 87 -7.45 -10.60 -5.81
C SER A 87 -6.44 -10.70 -6.96
N GLN A 88 -6.55 -9.85 -7.99
CA GLN A 88 -5.61 -9.78 -9.11
C GLN A 88 -4.36 -8.94 -8.77
N LYS A 89 -4.54 -7.92 -7.93
CA LYS A 89 -3.48 -6.96 -7.59
C LYS A 89 -2.55 -7.49 -6.49
N LEU A 90 -3.08 -8.13 -5.46
CA LEU A 90 -2.33 -8.50 -4.25
C LEU A 90 -1.18 -9.50 -4.45
N PRO A 91 -1.29 -10.55 -5.28
CA PRO A 91 -0.23 -11.55 -5.42
C PRO A 91 1.14 -10.92 -5.69
N GLN A 92 1.20 -10.07 -6.72
CA GLN A 92 2.42 -9.41 -7.18
C GLN A 92 2.82 -8.17 -6.39
N ARG A 93 1.87 -7.55 -5.68
CA ARG A 93 2.07 -6.29 -4.96
C ARG A 93 2.48 -6.48 -3.50
N LEU A 94 1.86 -7.43 -2.80
CA LEU A 94 2.10 -7.69 -1.37
C LEU A 94 2.54 -9.13 -1.09
N LEU A 95 1.92 -10.15 -1.69
CA LEU A 95 2.20 -11.55 -1.32
C LEU A 95 3.55 -12.07 -1.81
N ASP A 96 4.01 -11.68 -3.00
CA ASP A 96 5.35 -12.01 -3.48
C ASP A 96 6.45 -11.44 -2.58
N PRO A 97 6.41 -10.15 -2.18
CA PRO A 97 7.28 -9.63 -1.12
C PRO A 97 7.22 -10.44 0.19
N VAL A 98 6.01 -10.81 0.67
CA VAL A 98 5.88 -11.64 1.89
C VAL A 98 6.61 -12.96 1.75
N ARG A 99 6.48 -13.66 0.62
CA ARG A 99 7.18 -14.92 0.36
C ARG A 99 8.70 -14.76 0.45
N LEU A 100 9.24 -13.68 -0.09
CA LEU A 100 10.68 -13.39 -0.04
C LEU A 100 11.16 -13.09 1.38
N HIS A 101 10.38 -12.35 2.18
CA HIS A 101 10.71 -12.11 3.59
C HIS A 101 10.66 -13.38 4.43
N LEU A 102 9.68 -14.26 4.19
CA LEU A 102 9.62 -15.57 4.85
C LEU A 102 10.84 -16.44 4.55
N GLN A 103 11.30 -16.44 3.30
CA GLN A 103 12.50 -17.18 2.88
C GLN A 103 13.78 -16.60 3.50
N ASN A 104 13.87 -15.27 3.63
CA ASN A 104 15.07 -14.56 4.05
C ASN A 104 15.10 -14.20 5.54
N GLY A 105 14.05 -14.54 6.31
CA GLY A 105 13.93 -14.19 7.74
C GLY A 105 13.72 -12.70 8.01
N GLY A 106 13.22 -11.94 7.03
CA GLY A 106 12.97 -10.50 7.14
C GLY A 106 11.64 -10.14 7.81
N SER A 107 11.48 -8.87 8.20
CA SER A 107 10.20 -8.34 8.69
C SER A 107 9.25 -8.03 7.52
N TRP A 108 7.98 -8.39 7.69
CA TRP A 108 6.92 -8.17 6.70
C TRP A 108 5.62 -7.67 7.36
N ARG A 109 5.74 -6.92 8.46
CA ARG A 109 4.60 -6.48 9.29
C ARG A 109 3.65 -5.54 8.55
N HIS A 110 4.16 -4.61 7.73
CA HIS A 110 3.32 -3.69 6.96
C HIS A 110 2.67 -4.39 5.77
N LEU A 111 3.38 -5.31 5.13
CA LEU A 111 2.81 -6.20 4.12
C LEU A 111 1.66 -7.03 4.70
N ALA A 112 1.86 -7.62 5.88
CA ALA A 112 0.81 -8.35 6.62
C ALA A 112 -0.40 -7.45 6.89
N LEU A 113 -0.17 -6.22 7.37
CA LEU A 113 -1.21 -5.25 7.62
C LEU A 113 -1.98 -4.87 6.35
N GLY A 114 -1.30 -4.70 5.22
CA GLY A 114 -1.95 -4.43 3.94
C GLY A 114 -2.84 -5.59 3.47
N VAL A 115 -2.38 -6.84 3.65
CA VAL A 115 -3.17 -8.04 3.34
C VAL A 115 -4.36 -8.17 4.29
N ALA A 116 -4.17 -7.93 5.59
CA ALA A 116 -5.25 -7.92 6.58
C ALA A 116 -6.29 -6.83 6.29
N GLY A 117 -5.85 -5.64 5.87
CA GLY A 117 -6.73 -4.56 5.42
C GLY A 117 -7.57 -4.97 4.23
N TRP A 118 -7.00 -5.67 3.24
CA TRP A 118 -7.78 -6.23 2.14
C TRP A 118 -8.78 -7.28 2.62
N MET A 119 -8.37 -8.23 3.46
CA MET A 119 -9.26 -9.25 4.00
C MET A 119 -10.44 -8.64 4.78
N ARG A 120 -10.20 -7.55 5.52
CA ARG A 120 -11.26 -6.81 6.21
C ARG A 120 -12.18 -6.08 5.23
N TYR A 121 -11.61 -5.40 4.23
CA TYR A 121 -12.34 -4.70 3.18
C TYR A 121 -13.29 -5.64 2.40
N THR A 122 -12.83 -6.85 2.05
CA THR A 122 -13.63 -7.82 1.28
C THR A 122 -14.76 -8.46 2.05
N GLN A 123 -14.88 -8.21 3.36
CA GLN A 123 -16.08 -8.60 4.12
C GLN A 123 -17.31 -7.76 3.75
N GLY A 124 -17.16 -6.69 2.96
CA GLY A 124 -18.29 -5.94 2.42
C GLY A 124 -18.94 -4.99 3.41
N VAL A 125 -18.33 -4.75 4.58
CA VAL A 125 -18.84 -3.84 5.62
C VAL A 125 -17.69 -3.05 6.22
N ASP A 126 -17.80 -1.73 6.26
CA ASP A 126 -16.78 -0.82 6.80
C ASP A 126 -16.78 -0.78 8.35
N GLU A 127 -15.96 0.11 8.94
CA GLU A 127 -15.85 0.28 10.39
C GLU A 127 -17.03 1.06 11.01
N GLN A 128 -17.91 1.63 10.18
CA GLN A 128 -19.14 2.31 10.60
C GLN A 128 -20.39 1.44 10.39
N GLY A 129 -20.24 0.23 9.84
CA GLY A 129 -21.35 -0.69 9.55
C GLY A 129 -22.03 -0.45 8.19
N ASN A 130 -21.48 0.42 7.34
CA ASN A 130 -22.01 0.63 5.99
C ASN A 130 -21.53 -0.47 5.03
N ALA A 131 -22.34 -0.78 4.03
CA ALA A 131 -21.97 -1.73 2.99
C ALA A 131 -20.84 -1.17 2.10
N ILE A 132 -19.88 -2.04 1.79
CA ILE A 132 -18.81 -1.80 0.81
C ILE A 132 -19.17 -2.55 -0.46
N ASP A 133 -19.18 -1.84 -1.60
CA ASP A 133 -19.24 -2.49 -2.90
C ASP A 133 -17.87 -3.09 -3.24
N VAL A 134 -17.74 -4.40 -3.01
CA VAL A 134 -16.49 -5.14 -3.23
C VAL A 134 -16.46 -5.61 -4.68
N VAL A 135 -15.68 -4.89 -5.50
CA VAL A 135 -15.45 -5.16 -6.93
C VAL A 135 -14.02 -5.63 -7.17
#